data_AF-A0A8T0YA42-F1
#
_entry.id   AF-A0A8T0YA42-F1
#
_cell.length_a   1.000
_cell.length_b   1.000
_cell.length_c   1.000
_cell.angle_alpha   90.00
_cell.angle_beta   90.00
_cell.angle_gamma   90.00
#
_symmetry.space_group_name_H-M   'P 1'
#
loop_
_entity.id
_entity.type
_entity.pdbx_description
1 polymer ?
#
loop_
_entity_poly.entity_id
_entity_poly.type
_entity_poly.pdbx_seq_one_letter_code
_entity_poly.pdbx_strand_id
1 'polypeptide(L)' 'LPDQPGDVPRTSADISKAERLLGYKPTTPLEQGLAKTWEWYSEFYNTEPAQSV' A
#
# COMPACT_ATOMS: atom_id res chain seq x y z
N LEU A 1 10.03 -17.33 11.57
CA LEU A 1 10.95 -17.02 10.44
C LEU A 1 12.05 -16.13 11.01
N PRO A 2 13.30 -16.27 10.55
CA PRO A 2 14.38 -15.37 10.95
C PRO A 2 14.19 -13.98 10.35
N ASP A 3 14.81 -12.96 10.95
CA ASP A 3 14.87 -11.62 10.38
C ASP A 3 15.53 -11.67 9.00
N GLN A 4 14.91 -10.99 8.03
CA GLN A 4 15.42 -11.00 6.67
C GLN A 4 16.62 -10.04 6.57
N PRO A 5 17.74 -10.45 5.95
CA PRO A 5 18.88 -9.57 5.75
C PRO A 5 18.46 -8.35 4.92
N GLY A 6 18.59 -7.15 5.50
CA GLY A 6 18.21 -5.89 4.86
C GLY A 6 16.91 -5.27 5.38
N ASP A 7 16.15 -5.98 6.21
CA ASP A 7 15.01 -5.39 6.90
C ASP A 7 15.47 -4.35 7.93
N VAL A 8 14.83 -3.20 7.88
CA VAL A 8 15.03 -2.14 8.88
C VAL A 8 13.91 -2.29 9.92
N PRO A 9 14.21 -2.41 11.21
CA PRO A 9 13.19 -2.72 12.24
C PRO A 9 12.01 -1.73 12.28
N ARG A 10 12.26 -0.47 11.94
CA ARG A 10 11.22 0.56 11.84
C ARG A 10 11.67 1.71 10.95
N THR A 11 10.82 2.08 10.01
CA THR A 11 11.02 3.25 9.15
C THR A 11 9.73 4.06 9.02
N SER A 12 9.85 5.38 9.01
CA SER A 12 8.71 6.29 8.78
C SER A 12 9.20 7.54 8.08
N ALA A 13 8.38 8.09 7.18
CA ALA A 13 8.71 9.31 6.45
C ALA A 13 8.32 10.55 7.26
N ASP A 14 9.22 11.52 7.35
CA ASP A 14 8.87 12.89 7.72
C ASP A 14 8.35 13.62 6.46
N ILE A 15 7.10 14.06 6.51
CA ILE A 15 6.41 14.69 5.38
C ILE A 15 6.39 16.22 5.45
N SER A 16 7.02 16.83 6.46
CA SER A 16 7.00 18.29 6.69
C SER A 16 7.46 19.12 5.49
N LYS A 17 8.42 18.61 4.71
CA LYS A 17 8.88 19.26 3.47
C LYS A 17 7.80 19.28 2.40
N ALA A 18 7.06 18.19 2.22
CA ALA A 18 5.98 18.09 1.23
C ALA A 18 4.77 18.93 1.66
N GLU A 19 4.44 18.92 2.95
CA GLU A 19 3.40 19.79 3.52
C GLU A 19 3.69 21.27 3.22
N ARG A 20 4.91 21.73 3.52
CA ARG A 20 5.30 23.14 3.35
C ARG A 20 5.36 23.58 1.88
N LEU A 21 5.90 22.74 1.00
CA LEU A 21 6.16 23.13 -0.39
C LEU A 21 4.96 22.88 -1.31
N LEU A 22 4.15 21.85 -1.01
CA LEU A 22 3.08 21.39 -1.90
C LEU A 22 1.70 21.44 -1.26
N GLY A 23 1.59 21.78 0.03
CA GLY A 23 0.35 21.66 0.77
C GLY A 23 -0.13 20.21 0.89
N TYR A 24 0.77 19.23 0.72
CA TYR A 24 0.41 17.82 0.73
C TYR A 24 -0.17 17.41 2.07
N LYS A 25 -1.36 16.80 2.08
CA LYS A 25 -1.99 16.25 3.27
C LYS A 25 -2.59 14.88 2.92
N PRO A 26 -2.05 13.77 3.44
CA PRO A 26 -2.64 12.46 3.18
C PRO A 26 -4.04 12.39 3.80
N THR A 27 -5.03 12.04 2.99
CA THR A 27 -6.45 12.00 3.41
C THR A 27 -7.00 10.58 3.48
N THR A 28 -6.24 9.58 3.02
CA THR A 28 -6.66 8.17 3.06
C THR A 28 -6.09 7.51 4.32
N PRO A 29 -6.94 7.10 5.28
CA PRO A 29 -6.49 6.31 6.43
C PRO A 29 -5.96 4.94 6.00
N LEU A 30 -5.07 4.37 6.80
CA LEU A 30 -4.46 3.06 6.51
C LEU A 30 -5.50 1.96 6.26
N GLU A 31 -6.50 1.86 7.12
CA GLU A 31 -7.57 0.86 7.01
C GLU A 31 -8.32 0.95 5.67
N GLN A 32 -8.66 2.17 5.24
CA GLN A 32 -9.32 2.39 3.96
C GLN A 32 -8.42 2.04 2.78
N GLY A 33 -7.12 2.36 2.89
CA GLY A 33 -6.14 1.97 1.87
C GLY A 33 -6.04 0.46 1.72
N LEU A 34 -5.91 -0.25 2.84
CA LEU A 34 -5.83 -1.73 2.86
C LEU A 34 -7.10 -2.39 2.31
N ALA A 35 -8.28 -1.88 2.68
CA ALA A 35 -9.55 -2.39 2.17
C ALA A 35 -9.64 -2.27 0.63
N LYS A 36 -9.28 -1.10 0.07
CA LYS A 36 -9.24 -0.88 -1.38
C LYS A 36 -8.21 -1.76 -2.09
N THR A 37 -7.04 -1.95 -1.49
CA THR A 37 -6.03 -2.87 -2.03
C THR A 37 -6.55 -4.30 -2.08
N TRP A 38 -7.23 -4.76 -1.03
CA TRP A 38 -7.81 -6.10 -0.99
C TRP A 38 -8.96 -6.27 -1.98
N GLU A 39 -9.83 -5.28 -2.12
CA GLU A 39 -10.92 -5.26 -3.11
C GLU A 39 -10.38 -5.44 -4.52
N TRP A 40 -9.40 -4.60 -4.91
CA TRP A 40 -8.73 -4.73 -6.22
C TRP A 40 -8.06 -6.10 -6.40
N TYR A 41 -7.34 -6.58 -5.40
CA TYR A 41 -6.65 -7.87 -5.47
C TYR A 41 -7.66 -9.02 -5.64
N SER A 42 -8.73 -9.01 -4.84
CA SER A 42 -9.76 -10.03 -4.88
C SER A 42 -10.49 -10.04 -6.21
N GLU A 43 -10.84 -8.88 -6.76
CA GLU A 43 -11.45 -8.79 -8.09
C GLU A 43 -10.51 -9.35 -9.17
N PHE A 44 -9.23 -8.98 -9.14
CA PHE A 44 -8.27 -9.44 -10.14
C PHE A 44 -8.12 -10.97 -10.15
N TYR A 45 -8.15 -11.63 -8.98
CA TYR A 45 -7.95 -13.07 -8.87
C TYR A 45 -9.25 -13.90 -8.73
N ASN A 46 -10.40 -13.30 -8.39
CA ASN A 46 -11.72 -13.98 -8.39
C ASN A 46 -12.49 -13.78 -9.70
N THR A 47 -12.00 -12.98 -10.64
CA THR A 47 -12.44 -13.12 -12.02
C THR A 47 -11.80 -14.41 -12.53
N GLU A 48 -12.61 -15.46 -12.72
CA GLU A 48 -12.20 -16.73 -13.32
C GLU A 48 -11.18 -16.48 -14.45
N PRO A 49 -10.08 -17.25 -14.55
CA PRO A 49 -9.26 -17.17 -15.73
C PRO A 49 -10.17 -17.46 -16.91
N ALA A 50 -10.24 -16.55 -17.89
CA ALA A 50 -10.64 -16.95 -19.22
C ALA A 50 -9.68 -18.09 -19.59
N GLN A 51 -10.15 -19.34 -19.47
CA GLN A 51 -9.49 -20.49 -20.06
C GLN A 51 -9.25 -20.13 -21.52
N SER A 52 -7.98 -20.16 -21.95
CA SER A 52 -7.39 -20.09 -23.30
C SER A 52 -6.10 -19.27 -23.15
N VAL A 53 -4.89 -19.81 -23.32
CA VAL A 53 -4.35 -20.63 -24.41
C VAL A 53 -3.22 -21.51 -23.86
#